data_AF-A0A9D9PC70-F1
#
_entry.id   AF-A0A9D9PC70-F1
#
_cell.length_a   1.000
_cell.length_b   1.000
_cell.length_c   1.000
_cell.angle_alpha   90.00
_cell.angle_beta   90.00
_cell.angle_gamma   90.00
#
_symmetry.space_group_name_H-M   'P 1'
#
loop_
_entity.id
_entity.type
_entity.pdbx_description
1 polymer ?
#
loop_
_entity_poly.entity_id
_entity_poly.type
_entity_poly.pdbx_seq_one_letter_code
_entity_poly.pdbx_strand_id
1 'polypeptide(L)'
;MELSQLVGFSVLVGVLGVGLSVLLWAYLGTGSQAVLFETPVEAKGLASDTDRLFQRGCEEFKTGNYRKAASTFAGCLLSHPELAEAYHNRGLALANLSRDDDAVEDLLLAGERYAAIDRVQGLKAVREALAAIQARKRENV
;
A
#
# COMPACT_ATOMS: atom_id res chain seq x y z
N MET A 1 -10.67 42.81 -44.18
CA MET A 1 -10.68 41.56 -43.40
C MET A 1 -11.10 41.95 -42.00
N GLU A 2 -12.38 41.75 -41.69
CA GLU A 2 -13.06 42.37 -40.54
C GLU A 2 -12.51 41.84 -39.20
N LEU A 3 -12.17 42.76 -38.27
CA LEU A 3 -11.65 42.45 -36.93
C LEU A 3 -12.58 41.48 -36.15
N SER A 4 -13.86 41.45 -36.49
CA SER A 4 -14.89 40.58 -35.90
C SER A 4 -14.68 39.09 -36.20
N GLN A 5 -14.06 38.73 -37.33
CA GLN A 5 -13.77 37.34 -37.67
C GLN A 5 -12.58 36.80 -36.84
N LEU A 6 -11.59 37.65 -36.53
CA LEU A 6 -10.39 37.26 -35.78
C LEU A 6 -10.69 36.93 -34.31
N VAL A 7 -11.62 37.66 -33.68
CA VAL A 7 -12.05 37.42 -32.28
C VAL A 7 -12.87 36.13 -32.15
N GLY A 8 -13.64 35.77 -33.19
CA GLY A 8 -14.40 34.50 -33.20
C GLY A 8 -13.49 33.26 -33.21
N PHE A 9 -12.38 33.31 -33.95
CA PHE A 9 -11.40 32.22 -34.01
C PHE A 9 -10.59 32.06 -32.71
N SER A 10 -10.25 33.15 -32.03
CA SER A 10 -9.47 33.08 -30.78
C SER A 10 -10.28 32.46 -29.64
N VAL A 11 -11.58 32.75 -29.55
CA VAL A 11 -12.48 32.13 -28.58
C VAL A 11 -12.62 30.62 -28.87
N LEU A 12 -12.77 30.23 -30.13
CA LEU A 12 -12.92 28.83 -30.54
C LEU A 12 -11.67 27.98 -30.21
N VAL A 13 -10.47 28.51 -30.49
CA VAL A 13 -9.19 27.84 -30.18
C VAL A 13 -8.99 27.73 -28.66
N GLY A 14 -9.39 28.76 -27.89
CA GLY A 14 -9.35 28.73 -26.43
C GLY A 14 -10.24 27.64 -25.82
N VAL A 15 -11.47 27.49 -26.31
CA VAL A 15 -12.41 26.47 -25.79
C VAL A 15 -11.94 25.05 -26.13
N LEU A 16 -11.44 24.82 -27.34
CA LEU A 16 -10.91 23.50 -27.74
C LEU A 16 -9.64 23.13 -26.98
N GLY A 17 -8.74 24.08 -26.73
CA GLY A 17 -7.50 23.85 -25.99
C GLY A 17 -7.74 23.46 -24.53
N VAL A 18 -8.69 24.13 -23.85
CA VAL A 18 -9.05 23.80 -22.46
C VAL A 18 -9.71 22.43 -22.37
N GLY A 19 -10.61 22.10 -23.30
CA GLY A 19 -11.25 20.78 -23.36
C GLY A 19 -10.24 19.64 -23.53
N LEU A 20 -9.28 19.80 -24.45
CA LEU A 20 -8.22 18.80 -24.66
C LEU A 20 -7.30 18.68 -23.44
N SER A 21 -7.00 19.79 -22.75
CA SER A 21 -6.14 19.82 -21.57
C SER A 21 -6.78 19.11 -20.37
N VAL A 22 -8.10 19.31 -20.15
CA VAL A 22 -8.86 18.61 -19.09
C VAL A 22 -8.98 17.12 -19.41
N LEU A 23 -9.18 16.77 -20.68
CA LEU A 23 -9.18 15.37 -21.13
C LEU A 23 -7.81 14.73 -20.96
N LEU A 24 -6.72 15.42 -21.31
CA LEU A 24 -5.36 14.91 -21.12
C LEU A 24 -5.06 14.71 -19.64
N TRP A 25 -5.44 15.66 -18.77
CA TRP A 25 -5.27 15.55 -17.32
C TRP A 25 -6.09 14.40 -16.72
N ALA A 26 -7.35 14.25 -17.15
CA ALA A 26 -8.21 13.15 -16.72
C ALA A 26 -7.74 11.78 -17.26
N TYR A 27 -7.21 11.74 -18.49
CA TYR A 27 -6.72 10.52 -19.12
C TYR A 27 -5.34 10.10 -18.60
N LEU A 28 -4.47 11.06 -18.27
CA LEU A 28 -3.18 10.80 -17.63
C LEU A 28 -3.35 10.39 -16.16
N GLY A 29 -4.50 10.69 -15.55
CA GLY A 29 -4.94 10.13 -14.28
C GLY A 29 -4.09 10.59 -13.08
N THR A 30 -4.74 10.71 -11.93
CA THR A 30 -4.02 10.63 -10.66
C THR A 30 -3.36 9.25 -10.62
N GLY A 31 -2.03 9.19 -10.73
CA GLY A 31 -1.28 7.93 -10.76
C GLY A 31 -1.82 6.97 -9.70
N SER A 32 -2.46 5.89 -10.16
CA SER A 32 -2.97 4.86 -9.27
C SER A 32 -1.76 4.33 -8.53
N GLN A 33 -1.67 4.55 -7.21
CA GLN A 33 -0.56 4.04 -6.44
C GLN A 33 -0.55 2.52 -6.60
N ALA A 34 0.53 1.99 -7.16
CA ALA A 34 0.67 0.55 -7.31
C ALA A 34 0.61 -0.06 -5.91
N VAL A 35 -0.44 -0.83 -5.65
CA VAL A 35 -0.51 -1.68 -4.46
C VAL A 35 0.66 -2.65 -4.57
N LEU A 36 1.60 -2.55 -3.63
CA LEU A 36 2.77 -3.44 -3.62
C LEU A 36 2.38 -4.86 -3.21
N PHE A 37 1.39 -4.96 -2.31
CA PHE A 37 1.02 -6.21 -1.68
C PHE A 37 -0.50 -6.38 -1.64
N GLU A 38 -1.01 -7.40 -2.33
CA GLU A 38 -2.45 -7.66 -2.45
C GLU A 38 -2.96 -8.69 -1.43
N THR A 39 -2.09 -9.57 -0.94
CA THR A 39 -2.46 -10.67 -0.06
C THR A 39 -1.79 -10.54 1.31
N PRO A 40 -2.57 -10.61 2.41
CA PRO A 40 -2.01 -10.70 3.75
C PRO A 40 -1.53 -12.14 4.03
N VAL A 41 -0.52 -12.27 4.88
CA VAL A 41 -0.03 -13.55 5.39
C VAL A 41 -0.98 -14.08 6.45
N GLU A 42 -1.42 -15.33 6.30
CA GLU A 42 -2.28 -15.98 7.29
C GLU A 42 -1.45 -16.57 8.44
N ALA A 43 -1.91 -16.31 9.66
CA ALA A 43 -1.35 -16.87 10.88
C ALA A 43 -2.17 -18.10 11.30
N LYS A 44 -1.50 -19.17 11.74
CA LYS A 44 -2.15 -20.41 12.19
C LYS A 44 -1.94 -20.60 13.69
N GLY A 45 -2.98 -21.01 14.40
CA GLY A 45 -2.89 -21.39 15.82
C GLY A 45 -2.98 -20.22 16.81
N LEU A 46 -3.78 -19.20 16.50
CA LEU A 46 -4.03 -18.07 17.41
C LEU A 46 -5.12 -18.42 18.43
N ALA A 47 -5.10 -17.72 19.57
CA ALA A 47 -6.22 -17.73 20.50
C ALA A 47 -7.49 -17.18 19.81
N SER A 48 -8.69 -17.64 20.21
CA SER A 48 -9.95 -17.32 19.52
C SER A 48 -10.19 -15.83 19.32
N ASP A 49 -9.87 -15.00 20.31
CA ASP A 49 -10.11 -13.56 20.26
C ASP A 49 -9.11 -12.85 19.33
N THR A 50 -7.84 -13.25 19.38
CA THR A 50 -6.78 -12.73 18.51
C THR A 50 -6.98 -13.19 17.07
N ASP A 51 -7.41 -14.44 16.86
CA ASP A 51 -7.71 -14.98 15.53
C ASP A 51 -8.80 -14.15 14.84
N ARG A 52 -9.91 -13.86 15.54
CA ARG A 52 -10.98 -13.02 15.00
C ARG A 52 -10.49 -11.60 14.67
N LEU A 53 -9.66 -11.02 15.53
CA LEU A 53 -9.09 -9.69 15.29
C LEU A 53 -8.13 -9.69 14.10
N PHE A 54 -7.31 -10.74 13.98
CA PHE A 54 -6.35 -10.92 12.91
C PHE A 54 -7.05 -11.12 11.56
N GLN A 55 -8.07 -11.98 11.51
CA GLN A 55 -8.91 -12.19 10.33
C GLN A 55 -9.57 -10.89 9.87
N ARG A 56 -10.10 -10.09 10.80
CA ARG A 56 -10.62 -8.76 10.49
C ARG A 56 -9.55 -7.85 9.88
N GLY A 57 -8.33 -7.87 10.41
CA GLY A 57 -7.21 -7.13 9.84
C GLY A 57 -6.89 -7.57 8.40
N CYS A 58 -6.94 -8.88 8.14
CA CYS A 58 -6.77 -9.45 6.80
C CYS A 58 -7.90 -9.04 5.83
N GLU A 59 -9.14 -8.99 6.28
CA GLU A 59 -10.28 -8.49 5.49
C GLU A 59 -10.14 -6.99 5.20
N GLU A 60 -9.77 -6.20 6.19
CA GLU A 60 -9.49 -4.76 6.03
C GLU A 60 -8.34 -4.54 5.04
N PHE A 61 -7.31 -5.40 5.06
CA PHE A 61 -6.22 -5.38 4.08
C PHE A 61 -6.72 -5.68 2.66
N LYS A 62 -7.47 -6.77 2.49
CA LYS A 62 -8.03 -7.19 1.18
C LYS A 62 -9.00 -6.17 0.59
N THR A 63 -9.72 -5.43 1.45
CA THR A 63 -10.62 -4.35 1.02
C THR A 63 -9.90 -3.03 0.74
N GLY A 64 -8.57 -2.99 0.81
CA GLY A 64 -7.76 -1.80 0.56
C GLY A 64 -7.76 -0.79 1.72
N ASN A 65 -8.38 -1.13 2.86
CA ASN A 65 -8.42 -0.28 4.05
C ASN A 65 -7.12 -0.40 4.87
N TYR A 66 -5.96 -0.19 4.23
CA TYR A 66 -4.64 -0.43 4.83
C TYR A 66 -4.40 0.32 6.14
N ARG A 67 -4.95 1.54 6.28
CA ARG A 67 -4.86 2.31 7.54
C ARG A 67 -5.56 1.62 8.70
N LYS A 68 -6.75 1.07 8.47
CA LYS A 68 -7.50 0.31 9.47
C LYS A 68 -6.81 -1.02 9.75
N ALA A 69 -6.40 -1.72 8.69
CA ALA A 69 -5.66 -2.97 8.80
C ALA A 69 -4.42 -2.83 9.68
N ALA A 70 -3.61 -1.78 9.48
CA ALA A 70 -2.42 -1.51 10.30
C ALA A 70 -2.78 -1.30 11.79
N SER A 71 -3.87 -0.58 12.08
CA SER A 71 -4.36 -0.39 13.45
C SER A 71 -4.88 -1.69 14.07
N THR A 72 -5.57 -2.52 13.28
CA THR A 72 -6.11 -3.81 13.71
C THR A 72 -4.98 -4.80 14.01
N PHE A 73 -3.94 -4.85 13.18
CA PHE A 73 -2.74 -5.64 13.44
C PHE A 73 -1.96 -5.11 14.66
N ALA A 74 -1.89 -3.79 14.87
CA ALA A 74 -1.31 -3.24 16.10
C ALA A 74 -2.08 -3.71 17.34
N GLY A 75 -3.41 -3.84 17.27
CA GLY A 75 -4.22 -4.45 18.32
C GLY A 75 -3.87 -5.92 18.58
N CYS A 76 -3.58 -6.70 17.53
CA CYS A 76 -3.12 -8.09 17.69
C CYS A 76 -1.78 -8.17 18.43
N LEU A 77 -0.87 -7.22 18.14
CA LEU A 77 0.45 -7.14 18.76
C LEU A 77 0.40 -6.71 20.23
N LEU A 78 -0.66 -6.04 20.69
CA LEU A 78 -0.85 -5.75 22.12
C LEU A 78 -1.10 -7.02 22.94
N SER A 79 -1.85 -7.97 22.38
CA SER A 79 -2.14 -9.25 23.03
C SER A 79 -1.04 -10.29 22.80
N HIS A 80 -0.44 -10.30 21.60
CA HIS A 80 0.61 -11.23 21.20
C HIS A 80 1.78 -10.48 20.56
N PRO A 81 2.69 -9.92 21.36
CA PRO A 81 3.84 -9.18 20.85
C PRO A 81 4.87 -10.06 20.12
N GLU A 82 4.74 -11.38 20.16
CA GLU A 82 5.61 -12.33 19.43
C GLU A 82 5.01 -12.77 18.09
N LEU A 83 3.84 -12.23 17.70
CA LEU A 83 3.14 -12.65 16.48
C LEU A 83 3.81 -12.08 15.22
N ALA A 84 4.72 -12.86 14.65
CA ALA A 84 5.49 -12.52 13.45
C ALA A 84 4.60 -12.11 12.26
N GLU A 85 3.49 -12.81 12.03
CA GLU A 85 2.54 -12.54 10.96
C GLU A 85 1.84 -11.18 11.12
N ALA A 86 1.61 -10.72 12.35
CA ALA A 86 0.99 -9.42 12.58
C ALA A 86 1.97 -8.28 12.29
N TYR A 87 3.25 -8.42 12.65
CA TYR A 87 4.28 -7.49 12.20
C TYR A 87 4.41 -7.48 10.68
N HIS A 88 4.43 -8.66 10.06
CA HIS A 88 4.51 -8.79 8.61
C HIS A 88 3.36 -8.04 7.93
N ASN A 89 2.11 -8.35 8.29
CA ASN A 89 0.94 -7.74 7.67
C ASN A 89 0.79 -6.24 7.96
N ARG A 90 1.22 -5.80 9.15
CA ARG A 90 1.29 -4.36 9.48
C ARG A 90 2.30 -3.67 8.56
N GLY A 91 3.48 -4.26 8.38
CA GLY A 91 4.50 -3.78 7.45
C GLY A 91 4.00 -3.69 6.00
N LEU A 92 3.33 -4.74 5.51
CA LEU A 92 2.72 -4.71 4.16
C LEU A 92 1.66 -3.59 4.04
N ALA A 93 0.84 -3.40 5.08
CA ALA A 93 -0.19 -2.38 5.07
C ALA A 93 0.42 -0.97 5.07
N LEU A 94 1.50 -0.75 5.82
CA LEU A 94 2.26 0.49 5.83
C LEU A 94 2.93 0.76 4.48
N ALA A 95 3.49 -0.27 3.84
CA ALA A 95 4.08 -0.14 2.50
C ALA A 95 3.02 0.26 1.47
N ASN A 96 1.81 -0.30 1.53
CA ASN A 96 0.71 0.12 0.66
C ASN A 96 0.22 1.55 0.96
N LEU A 97 0.50 2.09 2.15
CA LEU A 97 0.26 3.51 2.49
C LEU A 97 1.42 4.44 2.11
N SER A 98 2.41 3.95 1.36
CA SER A 98 3.65 4.69 1.04
C SER A 98 4.49 5.08 2.27
N ARG A 99 4.30 4.41 3.40
CA ARG A 99 5.09 4.58 4.62
C ARG A 99 6.23 3.55 4.65
N ASP A 100 7.14 3.67 3.69
CA ASP A 100 8.19 2.67 3.46
C ASP A 100 9.15 2.49 4.63
N ASP A 101 9.53 3.58 5.30
CA ASP A 101 10.48 3.50 6.40
C ASP A 101 9.87 2.73 7.60
N ASP A 102 8.61 3.02 7.95
CA ASP A 102 7.87 2.28 8.99
C ASP A 102 7.61 0.81 8.59
N ALA A 103 7.33 0.58 7.30
CA ALA A 103 7.11 -0.77 6.78
C ALA A 103 8.36 -1.63 6.87
N VAL A 104 9.53 -1.07 6.57
CA VAL A 104 10.81 -1.77 6.69
C VAL A 104 11.09 -2.15 8.13
N GLU A 105 10.87 -1.25 9.09
CA GLU A 105 11.06 -1.53 10.52
C GLU A 105 10.19 -2.72 10.96
N ASP A 106 8.90 -2.71 10.62
CA ASP A 106 7.98 -3.81 10.92
C ASP A 106 8.37 -5.13 10.26
N LEU A 107 8.80 -5.09 9.00
CA LEU A 107 9.23 -6.27 8.27
C LEU A 107 10.52 -6.85 8.85
N LEU A 108 11.45 -6.03 9.32
CA LEU A 108 12.66 -6.50 10.00
C LEU A 108 12.30 -7.22 11.30
N LEU A 109 11.42 -6.64 12.13
CA LEU A 109 10.92 -7.30 13.33
C LEU A 109 10.24 -8.63 12.99
N ALA A 110 9.40 -8.67 11.95
CA ALA A 110 8.78 -9.92 11.49
C ALA A 110 9.83 -10.97 11.09
N GLY A 111 10.89 -10.56 10.39
CA GLY A 111 11.99 -11.43 9.96
C GLY A 111 12.75 -12.04 11.13
N GLU A 112 13.06 -11.24 12.16
CA GLU A 112 13.70 -11.72 13.39
C GLU A 112 12.84 -12.76 14.10
N ARG A 113 11.53 -12.53 14.20
CA ARG A 113 10.60 -13.48 14.82
C ARG A 113 10.45 -14.75 14.00
N TYR A 114 10.38 -14.65 12.67
CA TYR A 114 10.36 -15.82 11.80
C TYR A 114 11.65 -16.65 11.90
N ALA A 115 12.80 -16.01 12.07
CA ALA A 115 14.06 -16.70 12.31
C ALA A 115 14.06 -17.41 13.68
N ALA A 116 13.46 -16.80 14.70
CA ALA A 116 13.34 -17.41 16.03
C ALA A 116 12.47 -18.68 16.05
N ILE A 117 11.44 -18.76 15.20
CA ILE A 117 10.54 -19.92 15.11
C ILE A 117 10.87 -20.87 13.93
N ASP A 118 12.03 -20.70 13.30
CA ASP A 118 12.52 -21.46 12.12
C ASP A 118 11.51 -21.52 10.95
N ARG A 119 10.75 -20.44 10.74
CA ARG A 119 9.74 -20.38 9.68
C ARG A 119 10.34 -19.82 8.39
N VAL A 120 10.98 -20.71 7.64
CA VAL A 120 11.65 -20.40 6.37
C VAL A 120 10.75 -19.66 5.36
N GLN A 121 9.47 -20.04 5.27
CA GLN A 121 8.53 -19.40 4.34
C GLN A 121 8.24 -17.94 4.71
N GLY A 122 8.10 -17.64 6.00
CA GLY A 122 7.88 -16.27 6.47
C GLY A 122 9.09 -15.38 6.22
N LEU A 123 10.29 -15.92 6.46
CA LEU A 123 11.54 -15.22 6.19
C LEU A 123 11.71 -14.91 4.69
N LYS A 124 11.36 -15.84 3.80
CA LYS A 124 11.40 -15.61 2.35
C LYS A 124 10.44 -14.48 1.95
N ALA A 125 9.20 -14.52 2.43
CA ALA A 125 8.20 -13.48 2.16
C ALA A 125 8.65 -12.10 2.66
N VAL A 126 9.25 -12.01 3.85
CA VAL A 126 9.80 -10.75 4.38
C VAL A 126 10.90 -10.19 3.47
N ARG A 127 11.81 -11.05 3.01
CA ARG A 127 12.91 -10.62 2.12
C ARG A 127 12.40 -10.11 0.78
N GLU A 128 11.39 -10.77 0.23
CA GLU A 128 10.71 -10.34 -0.99
C GLU A 128 10.03 -8.98 -0.80
N ALA A 129 9.31 -8.79 0.33
CA ALA A 129 8.66 -7.53 0.65
C ALA A 129 9.65 -6.37 0.81
N LEU A 130 10.75 -6.60 1.53
CA LEU A 130 11.82 -5.61 1.68
C LEU A 130 12.46 -5.24 0.33
N ALA A 131 12.70 -6.22 -0.54
CA ALA A 131 13.25 -5.98 -1.86
C ALA A 131 12.30 -5.15 -2.74
N ALA A 132 11.00 -5.40 -2.67
CA ALA A 132 9.99 -4.64 -3.40
C ALA A 132 9.92 -3.17 -2.94
N ILE A 133 9.94 -2.94 -1.62
CA ILE A 133 10.00 -1.59 -1.05
C ILE A 133 11.27 -0.85 -1.48
N GLN A 134 12.42 -1.52 -1.46
CA GLN A 134 13.69 -0.95 -1.92
C GLN A 134 13.71 -0.66 -3.43
N ALA A 135 13.02 -1.45 -4.25
CA ALA A 135 12.88 -1.18 -5.67
C ALA A 135 12.09 0.12 -5.90
N ARG A 136 10.93 0.26 -5.24
CA ARG A 136 10.13 1.50 -5.29
C ARG A 136 10.93 2.73 -4.85
N LYS A 137 11.72 2.61 -3.77
CA LYS A 137 12.56 3.71 -3.28
C LYS A 137 13.64 4.10 -4.28
N ARG A 138 14.16 3.16 -5.07
CA ARG A 138 15.16 3.42 -6.13
C ARG A 138 14.56 4.04 -7.39
N GLU A 139 13.33 3.70 -7.74
CA GLU A 139 12.62 4.27 -8.90
C GLU A 139 12.15 5.72 -8.66
N ASN A 140 11.99 6.12 -7.39
CA ASN A 140 11.58 7.46 -6.98
C ASN A 140 12.76 8.42 -6.70
N VAL A 141 14.00 8.03 -7.00
CA VAL A 141 15.24 8.84 -6.84
C VAL A 141 15.80 9.19 -8.20
#